data_AF-A0AAW8L5F5-F1
#
_entry.id   AF-A0AAW8L5F5-F1
#
_cell.length_a   1.000
_cell.length_b   1.000
_cell.length_c   1.000
_cell.angle_alpha   90.00
_cell.angle_beta   90.00
_cell.angle_gamma   90.00
#
_symmetry.space_group_name_H-M   'P 1'
#
loop_
_entity.id
_entity.type
_entity.pdbx_description
1 polymer ?
#
loop_
_entity_poly.entity_id
_entity_poly.type
_entity_poly.pdbx_seq_one_letter_code
_entity_poly.pdbx_strand_id
1 'polypeptide(L)'
;GDKYMNAGKLYVAKFNNDGSGQWIELAYSKNGLNESNTTYPFKSQADVVTFARLAADAVGATKMDRPEWCTVNPVNGEVYVTLTNNSNRGKDYATDAANPRNYTDLYNGTKEQKGNVNGHIIRFKETDDKTTAETFKWDIYLFGAEASMASN
;
A
#
# COMPACT_ATOMS: atom_id res chain seq x y z
N GLY A 1 24.79 5.53 -8.59
CA GLY A 1 23.58 4.77 -8.24
C GLY A 1 23.29 3.67 -9.25
N ASP A 2 23.42 3.98 -10.54
CA ASP A 2 22.89 3.20 -11.66
C ASP A 2 23.40 1.76 -11.75
N LYS A 3 24.64 1.49 -11.33
CA LYS A 3 25.24 0.15 -11.34
C LYS A 3 24.38 -0.91 -10.63
N TYR A 4 23.67 -0.53 -9.56
CA TYR A 4 22.91 -1.46 -8.71
C TYR A 4 21.40 -1.39 -8.92
N MET A 5 20.89 -0.45 -9.72
CA MET A 5 19.45 -0.21 -9.87
C MET A 5 18.91 -0.53 -11.28
N ASN A 6 19.77 -0.92 -12.22
CA ASN A 6 19.36 -1.27 -13.59
C ASN A 6 18.93 -2.74 -13.75
N ALA A 7 19.24 -3.59 -12.77
CA ALA A 7 18.89 -5.01 -12.77
C ALA A 7 18.29 -5.40 -11.43
N GLY A 8 17.05 -5.86 -11.45
CA GLY A 8 16.32 -6.22 -10.26
C GLY A 8 14.89 -6.66 -10.58
N LYS A 9 14.10 -6.83 -9.53
CA LYS A 9 12.69 -7.16 -9.61
C LYS A 9 11.89 -6.06 -8.94
N LEU A 10 10.79 -5.67 -9.58
CA LEU A 10 9.81 -4.78 -8.99
C LEU A 10 8.70 -5.62 -8.37
N TYR A 11 8.28 -5.27 -7.16
CA TYR A 11 7.18 -5.93 -6.46
C TYR A 11 6.13 -4.91 -6.04
N VAL A 12 4.91 -5.39 -5.82
CA VAL A 12 3.83 -4.62 -5.20
C VAL A 12 3.25 -5.37 -3.99
N ALA A 13 2.81 -4.64 -2.98
CA ALA A 13 2.27 -5.23 -1.76
C ALA A 13 0.79 -5.62 -1.91
N LYS A 14 0.44 -6.77 -1.32
CA LYS A 14 -0.93 -7.13 -0.96
C LYS A 14 -1.01 -7.40 0.54
N PHE A 15 -1.88 -6.65 1.20
CA PHE A 15 -2.19 -6.77 2.63
C PHE A 15 -3.47 -7.61 2.78
N ASN A 16 -3.35 -8.78 3.39
CA ASN A 16 -4.49 -9.67 3.67
C ASN A 16 -5.12 -9.29 5.01
N ASN A 17 -6.44 -9.51 5.15
CA ASN A 17 -7.21 -9.09 6.32
C ASN A 17 -6.82 -9.75 7.65
N ASP A 18 -5.97 -10.78 7.64
CA ASP A 18 -5.50 -11.53 8.80
C ASP A 18 -4.16 -11.02 9.36
N GLY A 19 -3.69 -9.85 8.91
CA GLY A 19 -2.39 -9.31 9.30
C GLY A 19 -1.20 -9.96 8.59
N SER A 20 -1.43 -10.86 7.62
CA SER A 20 -0.39 -11.30 6.68
C SER A 20 -0.36 -10.45 5.43
N GLY A 21 0.78 -10.41 4.76
CA GLY A 21 0.89 -9.80 3.45
C GLY A 21 1.96 -10.46 2.60
N GLN A 22 1.98 -10.08 1.33
CA GLN A 22 2.84 -10.66 0.31
C GLN A 22 3.32 -9.61 -0.67
N TRP A 23 4.53 -9.84 -1.19
CA TRP A 23 5.12 -9.10 -2.30
C TRP A 23 4.83 -9.86 -3.59
N ILE A 24 4.11 -9.24 -4.51
CA ILE A 24 3.75 -9.83 -5.81
C ILE A 24 4.67 -9.26 -6.88
N GLU A 25 5.43 -10.13 -7.55
CA GLU A 25 6.39 -9.73 -8.59
C GLU A 25 5.66 -9.13 -9.80
N LEU A 26 6.09 -7.94 -10.23
CA LEU A 26 5.66 -7.27 -11.46
C LEU A 26 6.64 -7.61 -12.59
N ALA A 27 6.44 -8.78 -13.19
CA ALA A 27 7.26 -9.25 -14.29
C ALA A 27 6.43 -9.71 -15.48
N TYR A 28 6.91 -9.39 -16.67
CA TYR A 28 6.34 -9.86 -17.92
C TYR A 28 6.26 -11.39 -17.95
N SER A 29 5.14 -11.91 -18.47
CA SER A 29 4.82 -13.35 -18.48
C SER A 29 4.66 -14.00 -17.09
N LYS A 30 4.59 -13.22 -16.00
CA LYS A 30 4.20 -13.70 -14.67
C LYS A 30 2.87 -13.06 -14.24
N ASN A 31 2.13 -13.76 -13.38
CA ASN A 31 0.91 -13.24 -12.75
C ASN A 31 -0.12 -12.64 -13.73
N GLY A 32 -0.17 -13.16 -14.97
CA GLY A 32 -1.05 -12.66 -16.01
C GLY A 32 -0.61 -11.34 -16.66
N LEU A 33 0.62 -10.87 -16.45
CA LEU A 33 1.19 -9.67 -17.07
C LEU A 33 1.79 -10.00 -18.44
N ASN A 34 0.93 -10.24 -19.43
CA ASN A 34 1.29 -10.53 -20.82
C ASN A 34 0.24 -9.95 -21.80
N GLU A 35 0.32 -10.29 -23.09
CA GLU A 35 -0.51 -9.69 -24.13
C GLU A 35 -2.00 -10.03 -23.99
N SER A 36 -2.33 -11.09 -23.25
CA SER A 36 -3.72 -11.51 -23.00
C SER A 36 -4.38 -10.82 -21.81
N ASN A 37 -3.64 -9.97 -21.09
CA ASN A 37 -4.17 -9.24 -19.95
C ASN A 37 -5.28 -8.26 -20.37
N THR A 38 -6.41 -8.30 -19.66
CA THR A 38 -7.62 -7.52 -20.00
C THR A 38 -7.59 -6.08 -19.50
N THR A 39 -6.77 -5.76 -18.50
CA THR A 39 -6.56 -4.38 -18.02
C THR A 39 -5.65 -3.60 -18.97
N TYR A 40 -4.55 -4.22 -19.40
CA TYR A 40 -3.61 -3.66 -20.35
C TYR A 40 -2.80 -4.79 -21.00
N PRO A 41 -2.77 -4.94 -22.35
CA PRO A 41 -2.01 -5.98 -23.01
C PRO A 41 -0.51 -5.65 -22.98
N PHE A 42 0.20 -6.07 -21.94
CA PHE A 42 1.64 -5.87 -21.78
C PHE A 42 2.39 -6.68 -22.86
N LYS A 43 3.37 -6.10 -23.54
CA LYS A 43 4.15 -6.76 -24.60
C LYS A 43 5.61 -7.04 -24.22
N SER A 44 6.05 -6.49 -23.08
CA SER A 44 7.42 -6.62 -22.61
C SER A 44 7.56 -6.25 -21.12
N GLN A 45 8.73 -6.51 -20.54
CA GLN A 45 9.07 -5.99 -19.20
C GLN A 45 9.09 -4.46 -19.17
N ALA A 46 9.46 -3.80 -20.28
CA ALA A 46 9.45 -2.35 -20.37
C ALA A 46 8.03 -1.79 -20.20
N ASP A 47 7.02 -2.44 -20.78
CA ASP A 47 5.62 -2.05 -20.58
C ASP A 47 5.21 -2.23 -19.13
N VAL A 48 5.57 -3.36 -18.50
CA VAL A 48 5.22 -3.64 -17.10
C VAL A 48 5.75 -2.56 -16.16
N VAL A 49 7.02 -2.16 -16.29
CA VAL A 49 7.60 -1.12 -15.41
C VAL A 49 7.15 0.30 -15.78
N THR A 50 6.85 0.56 -17.05
CA THR A 50 6.31 1.86 -17.50
C THR A 50 4.87 2.06 -17.00
N PHE A 51 4.06 1.01 -17.06
CA PHE A 51 2.65 1.00 -16.65
C PHE A 51 2.45 0.23 -15.34
N ALA A 52 3.39 0.38 -14.40
CA ALA A 52 3.41 -0.40 -13.15
C ALA A 52 2.12 -0.31 -12.33
N ARG A 53 1.38 0.81 -12.42
CA ARG A 53 0.06 0.94 -11.78
C ARG A 53 -0.99 0.00 -12.38
N LEU A 54 -1.04 -0.13 -13.71
CA LEU A 54 -1.94 -1.07 -14.38
C LEU A 54 -1.51 -2.52 -14.10
N ALA A 55 -0.21 -2.77 -14.03
CA ALA A 55 0.32 -4.09 -13.67
C ALA A 55 -0.04 -4.47 -12.22
N ALA A 56 0.13 -3.55 -11.27
CA ALA A 56 -0.26 -3.72 -9.88
C ALA A 56 -1.76 -4.00 -9.71
N ASP A 57 -2.58 -3.27 -10.46
CA ASP A 57 -4.03 -3.47 -10.46
C ASP A 57 -4.41 -4.85 -11.01
N ALA A 58 -3.79 -5.26 -12.11
CA ALA A 58 -4.01 -6.56 -12.72
C ALA A 58 -3.64 -7.74 -11.80
N VAL A 59 -2.60 -7.59 -10.96
CA VAL A 59 -2.19 -8.64 -10.01
C VAL A 59 -2.90 -8.55 -8.65
N GLY A 60 -3.83 -7.61 -8.48
CA GLY A 60 -4.65 -7.51 -7.28
C GLY A 60 -3.92 -6.95 -6.06
N ALA A 61 -3.03 -5.98 -6.27
CA ALA A 61 -2.43 -5.20 -5.18
C ALA A 61 -3.49 -4.50 -4.31
N THR A 62 -3.22 -4.30 -3.02
CA THR A 62 -4.14 -3.60 -2.12
C THR A 62 -4.14 -2.09 -2.43
N LYS A 63 -5.33 -1.52 -2.64
CA LYS A 63 -5.49 -0.07 -2.82
C LYS A 63 -5.35 0.63 -1.47
N MET A 64 -4.28 1.43 -1.31
CA MET A 64 -3.92 2.05 -0.03
C MET A 64 -4.35 3.52 0.07
N ASP A 65 -4.54 3.99 1.30
CA ASP A 65 -4.88 5.39 1.61
C ASP A 65 -3.67 6.31 1.50
N ARG A 66 -3.33 6.69 0.26
CA ARG A 66 -2.29 7.67 -0.10
C ARG A 66 -0.94 7.44 0.63
N PRO A 67 -0.23 6.34 0.30
CA PRO A 67 1.12 6.11 0.80
C PRO A 67 2.05 7.28 0.48
N GLU A 68 2.76 7.77 1.50
CA GLU A 68 3.78 8.81 1.37
C GLU A 68 5.13 8.28 1.84
N TRP A 69 5.68 8.79 2.94
CA TRP A 69 7.02 8.42 3.39
C TRP A 69 7.05 7.00 3.93
N CYS A 70 8.14 6.30 3.66
CA CYS A 70 8.48 5.04 4.31
C CYS A 70 9.86 5.11 4.97
N THR A 71 10.04 4.34 6.04
CA THR A 71 11.32 4.19 6.71
C THR A 71 11.47 2.78 7.27
N VAL A 72 12.72 2.35 7.46
CA VAL A 72 13.06 1.07 8.06
C VAL A 72 13.74 1.34 9.40
N ASN A 73 13.25 0.70 10.46
CA ASN A 73 13.92 0.75 11.74
C ASN A 73 15.25 -0.03 11.65
N PRO A 74 16.41 0.62 11.86
CA PRO A 74 17.72 -0.01 11.65
C PRO A 74 18.07 -1.06 12.70
N VAL A 75 17.33 -1.14 13.82
CA VAL A 75 17.61 -2.08 14.91
C VAL A 75 16.86 -3.40 14.73
N ASN A 76 15.62 -3.34 14.22
CA ASN A 76 14.75 -4.52 14.17
C ASN A 76 14.20 -4.84 12.76
N GLY A 77 14.44 -4.00 11.76
CA GLY A 77 14.03 -4.24 10.37
C GLY A 77 12.54 -4.00 10.09
N GLU A 78 11.76 -3.50 11.04
CA GLU A 78 10.37 -3.14 10.79
C GLU A 78 10.28 -1.94 9.83
N VAL A 79 9.34 -2.00 8.89
CA VAL A 79 9.07 -0.96 7.91
C VAL A 79 7.82 -0.20 8.33
N TYR A 80 7.88 1.12 8.26
CA TYR A 80 6.79 2.03 8.60
C TYR A 80 6.42 2.85 7.37
N VAL A 81 5.13 2.96 7.06
CA VAL A 81 4.63 3.74 5.92
C VAL A 81 3.50 4.64 6.37
N THR A 82 3.59 5.94 6.06
CA THR A 82 2.50 6.89 6.31
C THR A 82 1.41 6.77 5.24
N LEU A 83 0.16 6.62 5.67
CA LEU A 83 -1.05 6.57 4.85
C LEU A 83 -1.90 7.80 5.20
N THR A 84 -1.62 8.93 4.56
CA THR A 84 -1.94 10.25 5.16
C THR A 84 -3.40 10.68 5.09
N ASN A 85 -4.19 10.18 4.15
CA ASN A 85 -5.65 10.29 4.11
C ASN A 85 -6.21 9.66 2.83
N ASN A 86 -7.53 9.48 2.79
CA ASN A 86 -8.27 9.17 1.57
C ASN A 86 -9.73 9.59 1.71
N SER A 87 -10.12 10.68 1.04
CA SER A 87 -11.52 11.16 1.02
C SER A 87 -12.47 10.24 0.23
N ASN A 88 -11.93 9.31 -0.55
CA ASN A 88 -12.69 8.36 -1.35
C ASN A 88 -12.83 6.99 -0.66
N ARG A 89 -12.19 6.78 0.51
CA ARG A 89 -12.36 5.55 1.31
C ARG A 89 -13.81 5.49 1.83
N GLY A 90 -14.44 4.34 1.65
CA GLY A 90 -15.86 4.10 1.88
C GLY A 90 -16.80 4.63 0.78
N LYS A 91 -16.28 5.29 -0.26
CA LYS A 91 -17.04 5.78 -1.40
C LYS A 91 -16.64 5.04 -2.68
N ASP A 92 -15.46 5.35 -3.21
CA ASP A 92 -14.93 4.74 -4.45
C ASP A 92 -14.09 3.49 -4.12
N TYR A 93 -13.60 3.40 -2.88
CA TYR A 93 -12.82 2.28 -2.37
C TYR A 93 -13.46 1.76 -1.08
N ALA A 94 -13.90 0.50 -1.02
CA ALA A 94 -14.45 -0.09 0.21
C ALA A 94 -13.42 -0.12 1.34
N THR A 95 -13.84 -0.14 2.61
CA THR A 95 -12.90 -0.35 3.73
C THR A 95 -12.36 -1.78 3.72
N ASP A 96 -11.13 -1.93 4.20
CA ASP A 96 -10.46 -3.22 4.41
C ASP A 96 -9.63 -3.15 5.69
N ALA A 97 -9.02 -4.26 6.12
CA ALA A 97 -8.28 -4.28 7.38
C ALA A 97 -7.09 -3.31 7.38
N ALA A 98 -6.44 -3.11 6.24
CA ALA A 98 -5.29 -2.22 6.10
C ALA A 98 -5.69 -0.75 5.95
N ASN A 99 -6.94 -0.46 5.57
CA ASN A 99 -7.51 0.87 5.41
C ASN A 99 -8.92 0.92 6.03
N PRO A 100 -9.06 0.79 7.36
CA PRO A 100 -10.35 0.50 7.99
C PRO A 100 -11.23 1.73 8.21
N ARG A 101 -10.70 2.95 8.03
CA ARG A 101 -11.38 4.18 8.47
C ARG A 101 -12.22 4.81 7.39
N ASN A 102 -13.48 5.09 7.73
CA ASN A 102 -14.36 5.97 6.99
C ASN A 102 -15.30 6.65 7.99
N TYR A 103 -15.08 7.94 8.26
CA TYR A 103 -15.87 8.72 9.21
C TYR A 103 -16.01 10.17 8.73
N THR A 104 -16.92 10.89 9.38
CA THR A 104 -17.12 12.32 9.17
C THR A 104 -16.36 13.11 10.22
N ASP A 105 -15.67 14.16 9.79
CA ASP A 105 -14.94 15.09 10.65
C ASP A 105 -15.21 16.54 10.22
N LEU A 106 -15.18 17.49 11.17
CA LEU A 106 -15.46 18.90 10.90
C LEU A 106 -14.19 19.75 10.97
N TYR A 107 -13.62 20.05 9.82
CA TYR A 107 -12.49 20.98 9.75
C TYR A 107 -12.90 22.35 10.27
N ASN A 108 -12.21 22.81 11.32
CA ASN A 108 -12.47 24.08 11.99
C ASN A 108 -13.96 24.26 12.38
N GLY A 109 -14.61 23.16 12.78
CA GLY A 109 -16.02 23.14 13.22
C GLY A 109 -17.06 23.48 12.15
N THR A 110 -16.67 23.68 10.89
CA THR A 110 -17.54 24.30 9.88
C THR A 110 -17.59 23.54 8.56
N LYS A 111 -16.53 22.80 8.21
CA LYS A 111 -16.47 22.10 6.92
C LYS A 111 -16.42 20.59 7.12
N GLU A 112 -17.46 19.91 6.63
CA GLU A 112 -17.53 18.45 6.62
C GLU A 112 -16.44 17.84 5.73
N GLN A 113 -15.69 16.90 6.29
CA GLN A 113 -14.77 16.01 5.62
C GLN A 113 -15.24 14.57 5.85
N LYS A 114 -15.11 13.71 4.83
CA LYS A 114 -15.51 12.29 4.89
C LYS A 114 -14.38 11.39 4.41
N GLY A 115 -14.41 10.12 4.82
CA GLY A 115 -13.42 9.11 4.47
C GLY A 115 -12.40 8.87 5.59
N ASN A 116 -11.18 8.49 5.23
CA ASN A 116 -10.06 8.46 6.16
C ASN A 116 -9.40 9.84 6.18
N VAL A 117 -9.87 10.74 7.05
CA VAL A 117 -9.45 12.15 7.02
C VAL A 117 -8.09 12.43 7.69
N ASN A 118 -7.76 11.69 8.75
CA ASN A 118 -6.59 11.97 9.59
C ASN A 118 -5.37 11.06 9.33
N GLY A 119 -5.48 10.10 8.39
CA GLY A 119 -4.43 9.14 8.07
C GLY A 119 -3.99 8.17 9.19
N HIS A 120 -3.15 7.22 8.85
CA HIS A 120 -2.59 6.25 9.80
C HIS A 120 -1.19 5.81 9.36
N ILE A 121 -0.48 5.12 10.24
CA ILE A 121 0.82 4.51 9.95
C ILE A 121 0.62 3.00 9.95
N ILE A 122 0.89 2.38 8.81
CA ILE A 122 0.98 0.91 8.72
C ILE A 122 2.42 0.50 8.98
N ARG A 123 2.59 -0.57 9.75
CA ARG A 123 3.89 -1.19 10.01
C ARG A 123 3.87 -2.60 9.49
N PHE A 124 4.98 -3.05 8.93
CA PHE A 124 5.16 -4.45 8.57
C PHE A 124 6.58 -4.94 8.81
N LYS A 125 6.72 -6.26 8.93
CA LYS A 125 7.99 -6.96 9.09
C LYS A 125 8.03 -8.18 8.19
N GLU A 126 9.08 -8.26 7.38
CA GLU A 126 9.29 -9.37 6.46
C GLU A 126 9.62 -10.67 7.20
N THR A 127 9.21 -11.78 6.59
CA THR A 127 9.34 -13.12 7.20
C THR A 127 10.81 -13.46 7.42
N ASP A 128 11.10 -14.13 8.54
CA ASP A 128 12.46 -14.52 8.95
C ASP A 128 13.48 -13.38 9.06
N ASP A 129 13.06 -12.13 9.20
CA ASP A 129 13.94 -10.96 9.21
C ASP A 129 14.80 -10.83 7.93
N LYS A 130 14.23 -11.24 6.79
CA LYS A 130 14.92 -11.22 5.48
C LYS A 130 14.27 -10.23 4.53
N THR A 131 15.07 -9.28 4.03
CA THR A 131 14.66 -8.31 3.01
C THR A 131 14.41 -8.91 1.62
N THR A 132 14.62 -10.22 1.47
CA THR A 132 14.33 -10.98 0.25
C THR A 132 13.08 -11.85 0.41
N ALA A 133 12.43 -11.85 1.58
CA ALA A 133 11.21 -12.62 1.77
C ALA A 133 10.07 -12.00 0.95
N GLU A 134 9.23 -12.84 0.37
CA GLU A 134 8.06 -12.40 -0.41
C GLU A 134 6.78 -12.36 0.45
N THR A 135 6.91 -12.53 1.76
CA THR A 135 5.82 -12.49 2.74
C THR A 135 6.19 -11.66 3.96
N PHE A 136 5.21 -11.00 4.56
CA PHE A 136 5.38 -10.17 5.75
C PHE A 136 4.18 -10.27 6.69
N LYS A 137 4.37 -9.86 7.94
CA LYS A 137 3.29 -9.58 8.90
C LYS A 137 3.13 -8.08 9.06
N TRP A 138 1.92 -7.61 9.25
CA TRP A 138 1.62 -6.19 9.35
C TRP A 138 0.56 -5.88 10.40
N ASP A 139 0.61 -4.64 10.90
CA ASP A 139 -0.37 -4.06 11.82
C ASP A 139 -0.49 -2.54 11.57
N ILE A 140 -1.55 -1.93 12.13
CA ILE A 140 -1.65 -0.46 12.17
C ILE A 140 -0.94 0.02 13.42
N TYR A 141 0.21 0.64 13.24
CA TYR A 141 1.05 1.15 14.32
C TYR A 141 0.38 2.31 15.05
N LEU A 142 -0.24 3.22 14.30
CA LEU A 142 -0.87 4.42 14.85
C LEU A 142 -1.97 4.95 13.93
N PHE A 143 -3.09 5.34 14.53
CA PHE A 143 -4.10 6.15 13.86
C PHE A 143 -3.87 7.64 14.17
N GLY A 144 -3.83 8.48 13.14
CA GLY A 144 -3.83 9.93 13.30
C GLY A 144 -5.21 10.43 13.76
N ALA A 145 -5.24 11.48 14.56
CA ALA A 145 -6.47 12.11 15.06
C ALA A 145 -6.19 13.59 15.38
N GLU A 146 -7.25 14.38 15.52
CA GLU A 146 -7.12 15.73 16.06
C GLU A 146 -6.68 15.69 17.53
N ALA A 147 -5.86 16.65 17.95
CA ALA A 147 -5.37 16.71 19.32
C ALA A 147 -6.50 16.90 20.37
N SER A 148 -7.60 17.55 19.98
CA SER A 148 -8.77 17.82 20.81
C SER A 148 -9.89 16.79 20.68
N MET A 149 -9.71 15.77 19.82
CA MET A 149 -10.74 14.74 19.64
C MET A 149 -10.86 13.92 20.93
N ALA A 150 -12.10 13.59 21.33
CA ALA A 150 -12.32 12.70 22.45
C ALA A 150 -11.61 11.35 22.19
N SER A 151 -11.08 10.73 23.24
CA SER A 151 -10.47 9.41 23.13
C SER A 151 -11.48 8.41 22.57
N ASN A 152 -11.10 7.72 21.49
CA ASN A 152 -11.86 6.62 20.91
C ASN A 152 -11.93 5.41 21.84
#